data_AF-A0A523WZW9-F1
#
_entry.id   AF-A0A523WZW9-F1
#
_cell.length_a   1.000
_cell.length_b   1.000
_cell.length_c   1.000
_cell.angle_alpha   90.00
_cell.angle_beta   90.00
_cell.angle_gamma   90.00
#
_symmetry.space_group_name_H-M   'P 1'
#
loop_
_entity.id
_entity.type
_entity.pdbx_description
1 polymer ?
#
loop_
_entity_poly.entity_id
_entity_poly.type
_entity_poly.pdbx_seq_one_letter_code
_entity_poly.pdbx_strand_id
1 'polypeptide(L)'
;MKPFSCGKVAALNIESIRRDFPALEEWTYLDNAFVGLYPRQVRAGYEEFLDRWMNFSAEGTKTILTEWLEKAEKVREMVADFIGASQQEIAFTTCTGSGLNIVVNGTKWEKGDNVVFPENEHNPLDTAMLRRHGVETRAVEVKEGRVDLSDFEKAVDDHTRLVQVSQVSYINGFRFDLKGVADIAHEHGARVVVDSTQAIGALVTDVKKEGVDYVSAAPYKYLMGPAGLAFLYVKSDLIGELEPDRIGWKNQIWEGDHAEEPLDATLSAKKFEYGTLHFQGVYGLERSLKYLNDFGMENVERRILQLSTYLWSRLSEIGKKMYTPRGTRSPIVSFYEQDAVETSAKLMEEKVKVTGREAHGGHIRVSPHFYNTTEDIDHFIKKLEET
;
A
#
# COMPACT_ATOMS: atom_id res chain seq x y z
N MET A 1 4.03 5.92 24.84
CA MET A 1 2.92 5.03 24.46
C MET A 1 3.31 3.61 24.83
N LYS A 2 2.37 2.75 25.26
CA LYS A 2 2.70 1.32 25.41
C LYS A 2 3.03 0.79 24.00
N PRO A 3 4.06 -0.06 23.83
CA PRO A 3 4.26 -0.76 22.56
C PRO A 3 2.94 -1.46 22.20
N PHE A 4 2.63 -1.52 20.90
CA PHE A 4 1.45 -2.17 20.34
C PHE A 4 1.43 -3.65 20.73
N SER A 5 1.05 -3.94 21.97
CA SER A 5 0.97 -5.29 22.50
C SER A 5 -0.30 -5.93 21.99
N CYS A 6 -0.18 -7.17 21.50
CA CYS A 6 -1.25 -8.13 21.22
C CYS A 6 -2.40 -7.97 22.24
N GLY A 7 -3.37 -7.13 21.90
CA GLY A 7 -4.56 -6.90 22.72
C GLY A 7 -5.48 -8.10 22.59
N LYS A 8 -6.13 -8.48 23.70
CA LYS A 8 -7.12 -9.57 23.75
C LYS A 8 -8.05 -9.50 22.53
N VAL A 9 -8.23 -10.65 21.86
CA VAL A 9 -9.18 -10.85 20.75
C VAL A 9 -10.59 -10.47 21.23
N ALA A 10 -11.00 -9.23 20.98
CA ALA A 10 -12.38 -8.82 21.12
C ALA A 10 -13.12 -9.21 19.84
N ALA A 11 -14.30 -9.83 19.98
CA ALA A 11 -15.15 -10.11 18.83
C ALA A 11 -15.53 -8.79 18.14
N LEU A 12 -15.29 -8.69 16.82
CA LEU A 12 -15.65 -7.50 16.04
C LEU A 12 -17.17 -7.35 16.01
N ASN A 13 -17.70 -6.23 16.53
CA ASN A 13 -19.11 -5.89 16.37
C ASN A 13 -19.33 -5.26 15.00
N ILE A 14 -19.68 -6.09 14.02
CA ILE A 14 -19.79 -5.69 12.61
C ILE A 14 -20.91 -4.66 12.39
N GLU A 15 -22.04 -4.78 13.07
CA GLU A 15 -23.12 -3.80 12.96
C GLU A 15 -22.66 -2.41 13.41
N SER A 16 -21.90 -2.33 14.50
CA SER A 16 -21.33 -1.08 14.98
C SER A 16 -20.30 -0.53 13.99
N ILE A 17 -19.39 -1.37 13.50
CA ILE A 17 -18.35 -0.97 12.53
C ILE A 17 -19.00 -0.41 11.26
N ARG A 18 -20.02 -1.08 10.72
CA ARG A 18 -20.69 -0.63 9.48
C ARG A 18 -21.30 0.76 9.61
N ARG A 19 -21.76 1.17 10.80
CA ARG A 19 -22.31 2.53 11.04
C ARG A 19 -21.25 3.64 10.92
N ASP A 20 -19.97 3.29 11.04
CA ASP A 20 -18.87 4.23 10.78
C ASP A 20 -18.70 4.51 9.28
N PHE A 21 -19.30 3.72 8.39
CA PHE A 21 -19.21 3.86 6.94
C PHE A 21 -20.58 4.15 6.32
N PRO A 22 -20.95 5.43 6.13
CA PRO A 22 -22.30 5.82 5.65
C PRO A 22 -22.69 5.17 4.32
N ALA A 23 -21.73 4.93 3.42
CA ALA A 23 -22.00 4.33 2.12
C ALA A 23 -22.61 2.91 2.22
N LEU A 24 -22.34 2.18 3.31
CA LEU A 24 -22.83 0.81 3.51
C LEU A 24 -24.33 0.75 3.86
N GLU A 25 -24.99 1.88 4.08
CA GLU A 25 -26.45 1.96 4.21
C GLU A 25 -27.16 1.70 2.87
N GLU A 26 -26.49 2.00 1.75
CA GLU A 26 -27.07 1.88 0.42
C GLU A 26 -26.32 0.95 -0.53
N TRP A 27 -25.02 0.76 -0.32
CA TRP A 27 -24.15 0.07 -1.28
C TRP A 27 -23.64 -1.26 -0.74
N THR A 28 -23.68 -2.28 -1.59
CA THR A 28 -22.81 -3.46 -1.45
C THR A 28 -21.43 -3.07 -1.99
N TYR A 29 -20.57 -2.53 -1.13
CA TYR A 29 -19.27 -2.01 -1.53
C TYR A 29 -18.17 -3.07 -1.42
N LEU A 30 -17.67 -3.54 -2.57
CA LEU A 30 -16.64 -4.59 -2.68
C LEU A 30 -15.48 -4.15 -3.58
N ASP A 31 -15.11 -2.85 -3.54
CA ASP A 31 -14.12 -2.26 -4.44
C ASP A 31 -12.94 -1.56 -3.72
N ASN A 32 -12.59 -2.06 -2.53
CA ASN A 32 -11.53 -1.52 -1.68
C ASN A 32 -10.13 -1.55 -2.31
N ALA A 33 -9.90 -2.45 -3.27
CA ALA A 33 -8.64 -2.50 -4.01
C ALA A 33 -8.52 -1.41 -5.08
N PHE A 34 -9.61 -0.70 -5.40
CA PHE A 34 -9.59 0.50 -6.22
C PHE A 34 -9.45 1.72 -5.31
N VAL A 35 -10.43 1.96 -4.44
CA VAL A 35 -10.45 3.02 -3.43
C VAL A 35 -11.15 2.48 -2.18
N GLY A 36 -10.59 2.68 -1.00
CA GLY A 36 -11.23 2.30 0.26
C GLY A 36 -12.24 3.36 0.72
N LEU A 37 -13.29 2.93 1.43
CA LEU A 37 -14.19 3.85 2.12
C LEU A 37 -13.50 4.45 3.35
N TYR A 38 -13.80 5.71 3.65
CA TYR A 38 -13.41 6.32 4.92
C TYR A 38 -14.43 6.02 6.01
N PRO A 39 -13.97 5.64 7.22
CA PRO A 39 -14.81 5.70 8.40
C PRO A 39 -14.99 7.17 8.84
N ARG A 40 -16.07 7.47 9.56
CA ARG A 40 -16.37 8.82 10.11
C ARG A 40 -15.20 9.42 10.91
N GLN A 41 -14.38 8.56 11.51
CA GLN A 41 -13.19 8.91 12.27
C GLN A 41 -12.14 9.62 11.41
N VAL A 42 -11.97 9.22 10.14
CA VAL A 42 -11.04 9.88 9.20
C VAL A 42 -11.54 11.28 8.85
N ARG A 43 -12.86 11.44 8.62
CA ARG A 43 -13.49 12.76 8.46
C ARG A 43 -13.19 13.68 9.66
N ALA A 44 -13.31 13.17 10.89
CA ALA A 44 -13.02 13.95 12.09
C ALA A 44 -11.55 14.44 12.13
N GLY A 45 -10.61 13.72 11.53
CA GLY A 45 -9.22 14.17 11.39
C GLY A 45 -9.08 15.37 10.45
N TYR A 46 -9.80 15.37 9.33
CA TYR A 46 -9.85 16.54 8.44
C TYR A 46 -10.52 17.75 9.09
N GLU A 47 -11.61 17.53 9.83
CA GLU A 47 -12.30 18.60 10.59
C GLU A 47 -11.36 19.18 11.65
N GLU A 48 -10.63 18.35 12.40
CA GLU A 48 -9.59 18.80 13.34
C GLU A 48 -8.53 19.67 12.65
N PHE A 49 -8.03 19.26 11.48
CA PHE A 49 -7.05 20.04 10.73
C PHE A 49 -7.60 21.41 10.31
N LEU A 50 -8.82 21.44 9.75
CA LEU A 50 -9.47 22.67 9.31
C LEU A 50 -9.75 23.60 10.48
N ASP A 51 -10.28 23.09 11.58
CA ASP A 51 -10.58 23.88 12.78
C ASP A 51 -9.31 24.52 13.35
N ARG A 52 -8.20 23.77 13.42
CA ARG A 52 -6.91 24.30 13.90
C ARG A 52 -6.33 25.34 12.96
N TRP A 53 -6.52 25.20 11.65
CA TRP A 53 -6.02 26.18 10.68
C TRP A 53 -6.87 27.47 10.71
N MET A 54 -8.19 27.35 10.66
CA MET A 54 -9.10 28.52 10.63
C MET A 54 -9.05 29.32 11.93
N ASN A 55 -8.99 28.64 13.07
CA ASN A 55 -9.07 29.28 14.38
C ASN A 55 -7.71 29.56 15.02
N PHE A 56 -6.62 29.43 14.26
CA PHE A 56 -5.22 29.52 14.70
C PHE A 56 -5.03 29.97 16.16
N SER A 57 -4.63 29.04 17.02
CA SER A 57 -4.33 29.29 18.43
C SER A 57 -2.97 28.71 18.73
N ALA A 58 -1.95 29.56 18.79
CA ALA A 58 -0.59 29.14 19.17
C ALA A 58 -0.45 29.11 20.69
N GLU A 59 0.03 27.98 21.22
CA GLU A 59 0.51 27.90 22.59
C GLU A 59 2.00 28.28 22.66
N GLY A 60 2.33 29.30 23.45
CA GLY A 60 3.70 29.73 23.65
C GLY A 60 4.33 30.30 22.37
N THR A 61 5.46 29.74 21.93
CA THR A 61 6.23 30.19 20.76
C THR A 61 6.03 29.32 19.52
N LYS A 62 5.06 28.40 19.54
CA LYS A 62 4.81 27.49 18.40
C LYS A 62 4.21 28.22 17.20
N THR A 63 4.62 27.81 16.01
CA THR A 63 3.97 28.21 14.75
C THR A 63 3.03 27.12 14.26
N ILE A 64 2.11 27.45 13.34
CA ILE A 64 1.27 26.46 12.64
C ILE A 64 2.13 25.34 12.03
N LEU A 65 3.24 25.71 11.38
CA LEU A 65 4.14 24.76 10.75
C LEU A 65 4.78 23.83 11.78
N THR A 66 5.21 24.34 12.93
CA THR A 66 5.79 23.52 14.01
C THR A 66 4.78 22.48 14.49
N GLU A 67 3.52 22.84 14.67
CA GLU A 67 2.47 21.91 15.11
C GLU A 67 2.13 20.87 14.05
N TRP A 68 2.12 21.25 12.77
CA TRP A 68 1.93 20.33 11.66
C TRP A 68 3.09 19.32 11.55
N LEU A 69 4.33 19.76 11.76
CA LEU A 69 5.50 18.89 11.82
C LEU A 69 5.44 17.96 13.03
N GLU A 70 5.08 18.44 14.21
CA GLU A 70 4.88 17.59 15.40
C GLU A 70 3.80 16.52 15.16
N LYS A 71 2.70 16.87 14.49
CA LYS A 71 1.68 15.89 14.09
C LYS A 71 2.25 14.87 13.11
N ALA A 72 3.01 15.32 12.10
CA ALA A 72 3.63 14.43 11.12
C ALA A 72 4.60 13.44 11.78
N GLU A 73 5.43 13.87 12.73
CA GLU A 73 6.35 12.96 13.44
C GLU A 73 5.59 11.92 14.30
N LYS A 74 4.49 12.32 14.97
CA LYS A 74 3.64 11.36 15.69
C LYS A 74 3.02 10.32 14.76
N VAL A 75 2.51 10.75 13.60
CA VAL A 75 1.92 9.83 12.62
C VAL A 75 2.99 8.97 11.96
N ARG A 76 4.21 9.48 11.79
CA ARG A 76 5.35 8.71 11.30
C ARG A 76 5.72 7.57 12.24
N GLU A 77 5.79 7.83 13.54
CA GLU A 77 5.96 6.80 14.57
C GLU A 77 4.85 5.74 14.46
N MET A 78 3.59 6.17 14.34
CA MET A 78 2.47 5.25 14.17
C MET A 78 2.56 4.41 12.89
N VAL A 79 2.98 5.00 11.75
CA VAL A 79 3.20 4.27 10.49
C VAL A 79 4.33 3.26 10.66
N ALA A 80 5.45 3.66 11.26
CA ALA A 80 6.58 2.79 11.53
C ALA A 80 6.15 1.57 12.35
N ASP A 81 5.47 1.80 13.47
CA ASP A 81 4.98 0.74 14.34
C ASP A 81 3.97 -0.17 13.63
N PHE A 82 3.12 0.38 12.75
CA PHE A 82 2.12 -0.38 11.99
C PHE A 82 2.72 -1.40 11.02
N ILE A 83 3.99 -1.22 10.62
CA ILE A 83 4.70 -2.10 9.69
C ILE A 83 5.96 -2.75 10.30
N GLY A 84 6.19 -2.61 11.60
CA GLY A 84 7.37 -3.16 12.28
C GLY A 84 8.70 -2.42 12.03
N ALA A 85 8.65 -1.17 11.56
CA ALA A 85 9.82 -0.33 11.31
C ALA A 85 10.16 0.60 12.49
N SER A 86 11.25 1.38 12.39
CA SER A 86 11.46 2.56 13.24
C SER A 86 11.05 3.85 12.52
N GLN A 87 10.75 4.91 13.27
CA GLN A 87 10.35 6.19 12.69
C GLN A 87 11.42 6.79 11.76
N GLN A 88 12.72 6.50 12.00
CA GLN A 88 13.81 7.03 11.18
C GLN A 88 13.82 6.41 9.78
N GLU A 89 13.25 5.21 9.63
CA GLU A 89 13.16 4.45 8.39
C GLU A 89 11.98 4.91 7.51
N ILE A 90 11.14 5.86 7.96
CA ILE A 90 9.93 6.28 7.23
C ILE A 90 10.08 7.70 6.66
N ALA A 91 9.81 7.83 5.36
CA ALA A 91 9.58 9.10 4.67
C ALA A 91 8.12 9.20 4.21
N PHE A 92 7.52 10.38 4.26
CA PHE A 92 6.24 10.68 3.63
C PHE A 92 6.47 11.11 2.19
N THR A 93 5.66 10.57 1.28
CA THR A 93 5.67 10.88 -0.14
C THR A 93 4.25 11.24 -0.60
N THR A 94 4.08 11.58 -1.88
CA THR A 94 2.78 12.02 -2.43
C THR A 94 1.93 10.88 -3.00
N CYS A 95 2.57 9.78 -3.40
CA CYS A 95 1.93 8.56 -3.88
C CYS A 95 2.93 7.40 -3.86
N THR A 96 2.45 6.16 -4.00
CA THR A 96 3.32 4.98 -4.03
C THR A 96 4.38 5.08 -5.12
N GLY A 97 4.00 5.48 -6.33
CA GLY A 97 4.94 5.68 -7.44
C GLY A 97 6.05 6.69 -7.11
N SER A 98 5.77 7.73 -6.32
CA SER A 98 6.79 8.69 -5.87
C SER A 98 7.85 8.02 -4.98
N GLY A 99 7.42 7.14 -4.05
CA GLY A 99 8.32 6.34 -3.24
C GLY A 99 9.17 5.37 -4.06
N LEU A 100 8.58 4.67 -5.02
CA LEU A 100 9.31 3.79 -5.93
C LEU A 100 10.34 4.57 -6.78
N ASN A 101 9.97 5.76 -7.25
CA ASN A 101 10.88 6.62 -8.02
C ASN A 101 12.04 7.15 -7.19
N ILE A 102 11.84 7.45 -5.90
CA ILE A 102 12.94 7.83 -5.00
C ILE A 102 13.99 6.70 -4.95
N VAL A 103 13.56 5.45 -4.83
CA VAL A 103 14.50 4.31 -4.81
C VAL A 103 15.23 4.19 -6.15
N VAL A 104 14.48 4.23 -7.25
CA VAL A 104 15.02 4.07 -8.61
C VAL A 104 15.99 5.19 -8.98
N ASN A 105 15.66 6.44 -8.69
CA ASN A 105 16.50 7.60 -9.01
C ASN A 105 17.65 7.79 -8.02
N GLY A 106 17.48 7.35 -6.76
CA GLY A 106 18.50 7.41 -5.73
C GLY A 106 19.53 6.28 -5.80
N THR A 107 19.26 5.24 -6.59
CA THR A 107 20.19 4.11 -6.81
C THR A 107 21.30 4.53 -7.77
N LYS A 108 22.54 4.19 -7.43
CA LYS A 108 23.71 4.40 -8.31
C LYS A 108 23.79 3.27 -9.32
N TRP A 109 23.46 3.58 -10.57
CA TRP A 109 23.42 2.62 -11.67
C TRP A 109 24.76 2.51 -12.40
N GLU A 110 25.15 1.29 -12.72
CA GLU A 110 26.25 0.96 -13.61
C GLU A 110 25.75 0.30 -14.89
N LYS A 111 26.45 0.55 -16.00
CA LYS A 111 26.12 -0.11 -17.27
C LYS A 111 26.31 -1.62 -17.11
N GLY A 112 25.27 -2.39 -17.45
CA GLY A 112 25.27 -3.84 -17.30
C GLY A 112 24.51 -4.34 -16.06
N ASP A 113 24.12 -3.44 -15.16
CA ASP A 113 23.15 -3.77 -14.10
C ASP A 113 21.82 -4.25 -14.70
N ASN A 114 21.05 -5.00 -13.93
CA ASN A 114 19.68 -5.34 -14.28
C ASN A 114 18.70 -5.16 -13.11
N VAL A 115 17.42 -5.09 -13.45
CA VAL A 115 16.31 -5.16 -12.50
C VAL A 115 15.35 -6.28 -12.89
N VAL A 116 14.73 -6.90 -11.88
CA VAL A 116 13.79 -8.01 -12.06
C VAL A 116 12.42 -7.64 -11.48
N PHE A 117 11.33 -7.92 -12.20
CA PHE A 117 9.96 -7.68 -11.72
C PHE A 117 8.94 -8.58 -12.41
N PRO A 118 7.76 -8.87 -11.82
CA PRO A 118 6.68 -9.57 -12.51
C PRO A 118 6.18 -8.79 -13.72
N GLU A 119 5.87 -9.47 -14.83
CA GLU A 119 5.39 -8.81 -16.06
C GLU A 119 4.09 -7.99 -15.89
N ASN A 120 3.31 -8.30 -14.85
CA ASN A 120 2.02 -7.68 -14.57
C ASN A 120 2.06 -6.69 -13.38
N GLU A 121 3.26 -6.24 -12.99
CA GLU A 121 3.46 -5.28 -11.92
C GLU A 121 2.68 -3.98 -12.16
N HIS A 122 2.07 -3.40 -11.12
CA HIS A 122 1.19 -2.23 -11.30
C HIS A 122 1.95 -0.96 -11.65
N ASN A 123 3.01 -0.73 -10.88
CA ASN A 123 3.84 0.45 -10.92
C ASN A 123 5.29 0.02 -11.21
N PRO A 124 5.57 -0.56 -12.39
CA PRO A 124 6.92 -1.01 -12.69
C PRO A 124 7.89 0.18 -12.57
N LEU A 125 9.12 -0.09 -12.10
CA LEU A 125 10.20 0.89 -12.05
C LEU A 125 10.33 1.62 -13.40
N ASP A 126 10.79 2.89 -13.41
CA ASP A 126 10.90 3.68 -14.64
C ASP A 126 11.90 3.04 -15.63
N THR A 127 11.36 2.18 -16.49
CA THR A 127 12.16 1.43 -17.47
C THR A 127 12.81 2.34 -18.51
N ALA A 128 12.27 3.53 -18.75
CA ALA A 128 12.86 4.48 -19.68
C ALA A 128 14.11 5.13 -19.07
N MET A 129 14.08 5.48 -17.79
CA MET A 129 15.25 5.95 -17.05
C MET A 129 16.31 4.86 -16.97
N LEU A 130 15.93 3.65 -16.53
CA LEU A 130 16.85 2.50 -16.42
C LEU A 130 17.59 2.23 -17.74
N ARG A 131 16.88 2.24 -18.87
CA ARG A 131 17.50 2.07 -20.20
C ARG A 131 18.53 3.17 -20.53
N ARG A 132 18.33 4.41 -20.08
CA ARG A 132 19.31 5.50 -20.29
C ARG A 132 20.61 5.28 -19.51
N HIS A 133 20.54 4.58 -18.38
CA HIS A 133 21.72 4.17 -17.61
C HIS A 133 22.36 2.86 -18.12
N GLY A 134 21.80 2.24 -19.16
CA GLY A 134 22.27 0.95 -19.66
C GLY A 134 21.91 -0.22 -18.75
N VAL A 135 20.82 -0.09 -17.99
CA VAL A 135 20.27 -1.13 -17.12
C VAL A 135 19.25 -1.97 -17.88
N GLU A 136 19.39 -3.30 -17.78
CA GLU A 136 18.45 -4.26 -18.35
C GLU A 136 17.20 -4.41 -17.47
N THR A 137 16.03 -4.53 -18.08
CA THR A 137 14.77 -4.83 -17.38
C THR A 137 14.31 -6.24 -17.70
N ARG A 138 14.23 -7.11 -16.69
CA ARG A 138 13.84 -8.52 -16.83
C ARG A 138 12.46 -8.74 -16.21
N ALA A 139 11.50 -9.09 -17.05
CA ALA A 139 10.15 -9.41 -16.60
C ALA A 139 10.03 -10.92 -16.31
N VAL A 140 9.54 -11.28 -15.13
CA VAL A 140 9.20 -12.66 -14.76
C VAL A 140 7.75 -12.95 -15.19
N GLU A 141 7.57 -14.02 -15.94
CA GLU A 141 6.27 -14.46 -16.47
C GLU A 141 5.28 -14.81 -15.36
N VAL A 142 4.00 -14.47 -15.54
CA VAL A 142 2.92 -14.83 -14.63
C VAL A 142 2.15 -16.02 -15.19
N LYS A 143 2.24 -17.17 -14.50
CA LYS A 143 1.65 -18.44 -14.93
C LYS A 143 0.43 -18.75 -14.10
N GLU A 144 -0.73 -18.87 -14.74
CA GLU A 144 -2.01 -19.15 -14.07
C GLU A 144 -2.30 -18.20 -12.89
N GLY A 145 -1.90 -16.93 -13.05
CA GLY A 145 -2.06 -15.91 -12.01
C GLY A 145 -1.08 -16.02 -10.83
N ARG A 146 -0.01 -16.79 -10.95
CA ARG A 146 1.06 -16.94 -9.94
C ARG A 146 2.41 -16.54 -10.53
N VAL A 147 3.34 -16.23 -9.64
CA VAL A 147 4.76 -16.14 -9.95
C VAL A 147 5.49 -17.05 -8.96
N ASP A 148 6.23 -18.02 -9.47
CA ASP A 148 6.96 -18.98 -8.64
C ASP A 148 8.33 -18.43 -8.27
N LEU A 149 8.80 -18.73 -7.05
CA LEU A 149 10.14 -18.31 -6.59
C LEU A 149 11.25 -18.80 -7.52
N SER A 150 11.10 -20.00 -8.11
CA SER A 150 12.07 -20.54 -9.06
C SER A 150 12.22 -19.73 -10.35
N ASP A 151 11.23 -18.89 -10.69
CA ASP A 151 11.35 -17.99 -11.83
C ASP A 151 12.10 -16.70 -11.46
N PHE A 152 12.06 -16.27 -10.20
CA PHE A 152 12.98 -15.26 -9.69
C PHE A 152 14.42 -15.79 -9.61
N GLU A 153 14.63 -17.01 -9.11
CA GLU A 153 15.96 -17.65 -9.05
C GLU A 153 16.66 -17.72 -10.42
N LYS A 154 15.91 -17.87 -11.51
CA LYS A 154 16.46 -17.89 -12.87
C LYS A 154 16.75 -16.49 -13.42
N ALA A 155 16.05 -15.47 -12.94
CA ALA A 155 16.08 -14.13 -13.49
C ALA A 155 17.06 -13.21 -12.73
N VAL A 156 17.28 -13.48 -11.44
CA VAL A 156 18.21 -12.75 -10.57
C VAL A 156 19.62 -13.32 -10.73
N ASP A 157 20.61 -12.43 -10.87
CA ASP A 157 22.04 -12.76 -10.95
C ASP A 157 22.88 -11.70 -10.22
N ASP A 158 24.22 -11.86 -10.22
CA ASP A 158 25.16 -10.96 -9.55
C ASP A 158 25.19 -9.52 -10.13
N HIS A 159 24.52 -9.29 -11.27
CA HIS A 159 24.33 -7.96 -11.85
C HIS A 159 22.96 -7.37 -11.50
N THR A 160 22.07 -8.13 -10.85
CA THR A 160 20.78 -7.63 -10.40
C THR A 160 20.98 -6.63 -9.27
N ARG A 161 20.41 -5.43 -9.42
CA ARG A 161 20.43 -4.40 -8.36
C ARG A 161 19.14 -4.34 -7.59
N LEU A 162 18.00 -4.39 -8.29
CA LEU A 162 16.68 -4.31 -7.67
C LEU A 162 15.78 -5.45 -8.16
N VAL A 163 15.08 -6.06 -7.21
CA VAL A 163 13.93 -6.93 -7.47
C VAL A 163 12.69 -6.21 -6.97
N GLN A 164 11.76 -5.89 -7.88
CA GLN A 164 10.49 -5.27 -7.53
C GLN A 164 9.37 -6.30 -7.47
N VAL A 165 8.55 -6.26 -6.43
CA VAL A 165 7.27 -6.99 -6.36
C VAL A 165 6.20 -6.16 -5.68
N SER A 166 4.94 -6.30 -6.09
CA SER A 166 3.80 -5.97 -5.22
C SER A 166 3.68 -7.00 -4.10
N GLN A 167 3.41 -6.61 -2.85
CA GLN A 167 3.12 -7.60 -1.78
C GLN A 167 1.85 -8.40 -2.11
N VAL A 168 0.86 -7.73 -2.70
CA VAL A 168 -0.37 -8.33 -3.23
C VAL A 168 -0.64 -7.77 -4.63
N SER A 169 -0.74 -8.63 -5.63
CA SER A 169 -1.09 -8.24 -6.99
C SER A 169 -2.44 -7.53 -7.02
N TYR A 170 -2.46 -6.33 -7.61
CA TYR A 170 -3.70 -5.57 -7.79
C TYR A 170 -4.69 -6.25 -8.74
N ILE A 171 -4.23 -7.21 -9.56
CA ILE A 171 -5.03 -7.83 -10.62
C ILE A 171 -5.88 -8.94 -10.04
N ASN A 172 -5.24 -9.93 -9.42
CA ASN A 172 -5.88 -11.17 -8.98
C ASN A 172 -5.62 -11.50 -7.51
N GLY A 173 -5.03 -10.58 -6.75
CA GLY A 173 -4.77 -10.79 -5.33
C GLY A 173 -3.65 -11.78 -5.02
N PHE A 174 -2.89 -12.29 -6.00
CA PHE A 174 -1.74 -13.16 -5.70
C PHE A 174 -0.82 -12.47 -4.67
N ARG A 175 -0.54 -13.16 -3.56
CA ARG A 175 0.31 -12.66 -2.48
C ARG A 175 1.70 -13.26 -2.64
N PHE A 176 2.70 -12.42 -2.81
CA PHE A 176 4.08 -12.84 -2.97
C PHE A 176 4.68 -13.32 -1.64
N ASP A 177 5.54 -14.32 -1.71
CA ASP A 177 6.41 -14.70 -0.59
C ASP A 177 7.58 -13.71 -0.54
N LEU A 178 7.37 -12.59 0.16
CA LEU A 178 8.36 -11.52 0.26
C LEU A 178 9.69 -12.00 0.86
N LYS A 179 9.63 -12.93 1.82
CA LYS A 179 10.84 -13.49 2.42
C LYS A 179 11.61 -14.32 1.40
N GLY A 180 10.94 -15.21 0.68
CA GLY A 180 11.60 -15.99 -0.38
C GLY A 180 12.21 -15.10 -1.47
N VAL A 181 11.51 -14.05 -1.89
CA VAL A 181 12.04 -13.08 -2.86
C VAL A 181 13.25 -12.30 -2.30
N ALA A 182 13.20 -11.89 -1.03
CA ALA A 182 14.32 -11.22 -0.36
C ALA A 182 15.54 -12.12 -0.23
N ASP A 183 15.34 -13.39 0.18
CA ASP A 183 16.43 -14.35 0.30
C ASP A 183 17.14 -14.53 -1.06
N ILE A 184 16.40 -14.74 -2.16
CA ILE A 184 16.97 -14.85 -3.53
C ILE A 184 17.71 -13.57 -3.94
N ALA A 185 17.10 -12.40 -3.72
CA ALA A 185 17.72 -11.13 -4.08
C ALA A 185 19.04 -10.88 -3.32
N HIS A 186 19.04 -11.16 -2.01
CA HIS A 186 20.18 -10.90 -1.14
C HIS A 186 21.35 -11.86 -1.39
N GLU A 187 21.09 -13.09 -1.83
CA GLU A 187 22.13 -14.04 -2.25
C GLU A 187 23.02 -13.47 -3.37
N HIS A 188 22.46 -12.63 -4.24
CA HIS A 188 23.16 -11.96 -5.33
C HIS A 188 23.53 -10.49 -5.03
N GLY A 189 23.32 -10.04 -3.79
CA GLY A 189 23.61 -8.67 -3.38
C GLY A 189 22.62 -7.62 -3.89
N ALA A 190 21.50 -8.02 -4.50
CA ALA A 190 20.41 -7.14 -4.91
C ALA A 190 19.59 -6.65 -3.70
N ARG A 191 18.66 -5.73 -3.93
CA ARG A 191 17.69 -5.23 -2.94
C ARG A 191 16.26 -5.42 -3.41
N VAL A 192 15.33 -5.56 -2.47
CA VAL A 192 13.89 -5.74 -2.75
C VAL A 192 13.11 -4.45 -2.54
N VAL A 193 12.38 -4.05 -3.57
CA VAL A 193 11.46 -2.89 -3.56
C VAL A 193 10.02 -3.38 -3.64
N VAL A 194 9.19 -3.01 -2.66
CA VAL A 194 7.82 -3.52 -2.56
C VAL A 194 6.76 -2.45 -2.69
N ASP A 195 5.79 -2.65 -3.59
CA ASP A 195 4.50 -1.93 -3.53
C ASP A 195 3.55 -2.68 -2.60
N SER A 196 3.28 -2.10 -1.42
CA SER A 196 2.41 -2.72 -0.41
C SER A 196 1.05 -2.06 -0.29
N THR A 197 0.63 -1.27 -1.30
CA THR A 197 -0.62 -0.50 -1.28
C THR A 197 -1.86 -1.39 -1.12
N GLN A 198 -1.84 -2.62 -1.64
CA GLN A 198 -2.95 -3.58 -1.51
C GLN A 198 -2.91 -4.42 -0.23
N ALA A 199 -1.80 -4.38 0.51
CA ALA A 199 -1.58 -5.23 1.67
C ALA A 199 -1.70 -4.47 2.99
N ILE A 200 -1.06 -3.30 3.09
CA ILE A 200 -1.06 -2.51 4.32
C ILE A 200 -2.48 -2.01 4.61
N GLY A 201 -2.96 -2.32 5.81
CA GLY A 201 -4.33 -2.08 6.26
C GLY A 201 -5.30 -3.25 6.03
N ALA A 202 -4.88 -4.27 5.27
CA ALA A 202 -5.61 -5.54 5.13
C ALA A 202 -4.89 -6.73 5.78
N LEU A 203 -3.56 -6.74 5.74
CA LEU A 203 -2.71 -7.83 6.18
C LEU A 203 -1.75 -7.34 7.26
N VAL A 204 -1.41 -8.19 8.22
CA VAL A 204 -0.33 -7.90 9.17
C VAL A 204 0.98 -7.85 8.39
N THR A 205 1.71 -6.76 8.54
CA THR A 205 2.97 -6.48 7.83
C THR A 205 4.08 -6.26 8.85
N ASP A 206 5.23 -6.88 8.62
CA ASP A 206 6.45 -6.67 9.41
C ASP A 206 7.62 -6.68 8.44
N VAL A 207 8.06 -5.49 8.04
CA VAL A 207 9.08 -5.31 7.00
C VAL A 207 10.43 -5.91 7.40
N LYS A 208 10.71 -5.95 8.71
CA LYS A 208 11.95 -6.54 9.23
C LYS A 208 11.91 -8.05 9.18
N LYS A 209 10.77 -8.65 9.54
CA LYS A 209 10.56 -10.11 9.44
C LYS A 209 10.51 -10.59 7.99
N GLU A 210 9.93 -9.78 7.10
CA GLU A 210 9.87 -10.07 5.66
C GLU A 210 11.22 -9.87 4.97
N GLY A 211 12.15 -9.13 5.58
CA GLY A 211 13.51 -8.95 5.07
C GLY A 211 13.60 -8.00 3.88
N VAL A 212 12.55 -7.21 3.61
CA VAL A 212 12.50 -6.30 2.47
C VAL A 212 13.31 -5.03 2.73
N ASP A 213 13.81 -4.40 1.67
CA ASP A 213 14.74 -3.27 1.78
C ASP A 213 14.03 -1.91 1.64
N TYR A 214 13.03 -1.87 0.77
CA TYR A 214 12.20 -0.69 0.53
C TYR A 214 10.74 -1.09 0.42
N VAL A 215 9.84 -0.31 1.04
CA VAL A 215 8.38 -0.50 0.89
C VAL A 215 7.74 0.84 0.63
N SER A 216 6.94 0.95 -0.45
CA SER A 216 6.07 2.10 -0.63
C SER A 216 4.60 1.70 -0.60
N ALA A 217 3.78 2.53 0.04
CA ALA A 217 2.35 2.32 0.10
C ALA A 217 1.58 3.64 0.24
N ALA A 218 0.44 3.71 -0.44
CA ALA A 218 -0.53 4.78 -0.29
C ALA A 218 -1.72 4.29 0.56
N PRO A 219 -2.27 5.13 1.45
CA PRO A 219 -3.22 4.67 2.44
C PRO A 219 -4.66 4.61 1.93
N TYR A 220 -4.96 5.13 0.74
CA TYR A 220 -6.34 5.30 0.22
C TYR A 220 -7.07 4.02 -0.19
N LYS A 221 -6.47 2.86 0.04
CA LYS A 221 -7.10 1.54 -0.17
C LYS A 221 -7.47 0.93 1.17
N TYR A 222 -6.88 -0.21 1.53
CA TYR A 222 -7.22 -0.94 2.75
C TYR A 222 -6.81 -0.22 4.04
N LEU A 223 -5.81 0.65 3.99
CA LEU A 223 -5.45 1.50 5.12
C LEU A 223 -6.44 2.67 5.32
N MET A 224 -7.48 2.81 4.48
CA MET A 224 -8.60 3.77 4.63
C MET A 224 -8.18 5.22 4.93
N GLY A 225 -7.03 5.64 4.42
CA GLY A 225 -6.47 6.96 4.68
C GLY A 225 -6.32 7.84 3.44
N PRO A 226 -5.76 9.05 3.59
CA PRO A 226 -5.76 10.08 2.54
C PRO A 226 -5.07 9.74 1.21
N ALA A 227 -5.77 9.92 0.09
CA ALA A 227 -5.13 10.02 -1.22
C ALA A 227 -4.22 11.26 -1.30
N GLY A 228 -3.16 11.21 -2.12
CA GLY A 228 -2.15 12.27 -2.19
C GLY A 228 -1.15 12.28 -1.02
N LEU A 229 -1.26 11.31 -0.11
CA LEU A 229 -0.24 10.94 0.87
C LEU A 229 0.20 9.49 0.58
N ALA A 230 1.46 9.19 0.79
CA ALA A 230 2.00 7.85 0.84
C ALA A 230 3.20 7.86 1.80
N PHE A 231 3.78 6.70 2.03
CA PHE A 231 5.05 6.60 2.73
C PHE A 231 6.01 5.67 1.99
N LEU A 232 7.29 5.86 2.28
CA LEU A 232 8.40 5.02 1.87
C LEU A 232 9.12 4.57 3.14
N TYR A 233 9.16 3.26 3.36
CA TYR A 233 10.11 2.62 4.25
C TYR A 233 11.43 2.45 3.50
N VAL A 234 12.53 2.78 4.17
CA VAL A 234 13.90 2.49 3.76
C VAL A 234 14.60 1.81 4.92
N LYS A 235 15.08 0.59 4.71
CA LYS A 235 15.86 -0.15 5.70
C LYS A 235 17.03 0.70 6.19
N SER A 236 17.18 0.77 7.51
CA SER A 236 18.11 1.65 8.22
C SER A 236 19.51 1.72 7.59
N ASP A 237 20.14 0.57 7.32
CA ASP A 237 21.50 0.52 6.78
C ASP A 237 21.60 1.02 5.32
N LEU A 238 20.48 1.09 4.60
CA LEU A 238 20.42 1.56 3.21
C LEU A 238 20.08 3.05 3.09
N ILE A 239 19.69 3.70 4.20
CA ILE A 239 19.38 5.13 4.19
C ILE A 239 20.59 5.92 3.70
N GLY A 240 21.79 5.63 4.21
CA GLY A 240 23.02 6.32 3.82
C GLY A 240 23.43 6.08 2.37
N GLU A 241 23.10 4.93 1.80
CA GLU A 241 23.48 4.54 0.43
C GLU A 241 22.58 5.19 -0.63
N LEU A 242 21.29 5.37 -0.33
CA LEU A 242 20.30 5.88 -1.27
C LEU A 242 20.33 7.42 -1.34
N GLU A 243 20.56 7.98 -2.52
CA GLU A 243 20.64 9.43 -2.74
C GLU A 243 19.23 10.06 -2.87
N PRO A 244 19.00 11.28 -2.34
CA PRO A 244 17.75 12.00 -2.60
C PRO A 244 17.56 12.33 -4.09
N ASP A 245 16.41 11.99 -4.66
CA ASP A 245 16.10 12.26 -6.07
C ASP A 245 15.67 13.70 -6.36
N ARG A 246 15.30 14.44 -5.31
CA ARG A 246 14.85 15.84 -5.35
C ARG A 246 15.35 16.59 -4.13
N ILE A 247 15.60 17.87 -4.32
CA ILE A 247 16.06 18.80 -3.29
C ILE A 247 15.07 19.95 -3.16
N GLY A 248 14.79 20.37 -1.93
CA GLY A 248 13.96 21.52 -1.61
C GLY A 248 14.08 21.92 -0.14
N TRP A 249 13.26 22.89 0.29
CA TRP A 249 13.41 23.58 1.58
C TRP A 249 13.41 22.66 2.81
N LYS A 250 12.83 21.46 2.69
CA LYS A 250 12.68 20.53 3.83
C LYS A 250 13.82 19.53 3.97
N ASN A 251 14.59 19.28 2.90
CA ASN A 251 15.75 18.38 2.93
C ASN A 251 17.09 19.06 2.57
N GLN A 252 17.07 20.38 2.36
CA GLN A 252 18.24 21.24 2.25
C GLN A 252 18.06 22.48 3.13
N ILE A 253 19.11 22.84 3.88
CA ILE A 253 19.13 24.09 4.65
C ILE A 253 19.48 25.23 3.69
N TRP A 254 18.62 26.25 3.69
CA TRP A 254 18.86 27.50 2.99
C TRP A 254 18.73 28.64 4.01
N GLU A 255 19.83 28.98 4.67
CA GLU A 255 19.92 30.16 5.53
C GLU A 255 20.89 31.18 4.90
N GLY A 256 20.36 32.31 4.41
CA GLY A 256 21.15 33.39 3.80
C GLY A 256 21.47 33.22 2.30
N ASP A 257 22.65 33.71 1.88
CA ASP A 257 23.18 33.68 0.50
C ASP A 257 23.89 32.35 0.16
N HIS A 258 23.84 31.35 1.04
CA HIS A 258 24.57 30.10 0.88
C HIS A 258 23.66 28.89 1.08
N ALA A 259 23.76 27.94 0.14
CA ALA A 259 23.25 26.60 0.32
C ALA A 259 24.16 25.86 1.30
N GLU A 260 23.61 25.38 2.42
CA GLU A 260 24.33 24.46 3.30
C GLU A 260 24.15 23.00 2.82
N GLU A 261 24.98 22.11 3.39
CA GLU A 261 24.92 20.67 3.13
C GLU A 261 23.52 20.08 3.39
N PRO A 262 23.17 18.93 2.79
CA PRO A 262 21.87 18.28 3.02
C PRO A 262 21.66 17.99 4.51
N LEU A 263 20.42 18.16 5.00
CA LEU A 263 20.04 17.85 6.38
C LEU A 263 20.42 16.42 6.73
N ASP A 264 21.44 16.27 7.58
CA ASP A 264 21.89 15.03 8.23
C ASP A 264 21.59 13.75 7.42
N ALA A 265 22.13 13.71 6.19
CA ALA A 265 21.75 12.78 5.12
C ALA A 265 21.97 11.29 5.43
N THR A 266 22.50 10.97 6.61
CA THR A 266 22.89 9.62 6.99
C THR A 266 21.96 8.98 8.03
N LEU A 267 21.09 9.75 8.69
CA LEU A 267 20.39 9.24 9.89
C LEU A 267 18.89 8.98 9.72
N SER A 268 18.25 9.47 8.65
CA SER A 268 16.81 9.26 8.46
C SER A 268 16.34 9.34 7.00
N ALA A 269 15.36 8.50 6.67
CA ALA A 269 14.60 8.55 5.43
C ALA A 269 13.87 9.90 5.22
N LYS A 270 13.72 10.73 6.26
CA LYS A 270 13.21 12.11 6.14
C LYS A 270 13.97 12.96 5.13
N LYS A 271 15.22 12.60 4.78
CA LYS A 271 15.98 13.25 3.70
C LYS A 271 15.32 13.17 2.32
N PHE A 272 14.38 12.23 2.12
CA PHE A 272 13.61 12.11 0.88
C PHE A 272 12.38 13.03 0.85
N GLU A 273 12.11 13.77 1.93
CA GLU A 273 11.00 14.71 2.02
C GLU A 273 11.43 16.12 1.61
N TYR A 274 11.37 16.40 0.31
CA TYR A 274 11.94 17.63 -0.27
C TYR A 274 11.09 18.90 -0.06
N GLY A 275 9.79 18.77 0.22
CA GLY A 275 8.87 19.89 0.27
C GLY A 275 7.81 19.80 1.36
N THR A 276 6.85 20.71 1.29
CA THR A 276 5.71 20.76 2.21
C THR A 276 4.92 19.45 2.12
N LEU A 277 4.72 18.80 3.26
CA LEU A 277 3.98 17.55 3.34
C LEU A 277 2.48 17.76 3.14
N HIS A 278 1.77 16.67 2.83
CA HIS A 278 0.32 16.64 2.79
C HIS A 278 -0.28 16.65 4.21
N PHE A 279 -0.16 17.77 4.93
CA PHE A 279 -0.49 17.86 6.35
C PHE A 279 -1.96 17.55 6.67
N GLN A 280 -2.92 17.96 5.83
CA GLN A 280 -4.32 17.55 6.01
C GLN A 280 -4.48 16.02 5.93
N GLY A 281 -3.71 15.38 5.06
CA GLY A 281 -3.67 13.92 4.94
C GLY A 281 -3.07 13.23 6.16
N VAL A 282 -2.10 13.86 6.83
CA VAL A 282 -1.51 13.33 8.06
C VAL A 282 -2.56 13.20 9.18
N TYR A 283 -3.45 14.18 9.33
CA TYR A 283 -4.52 14.11 10.34
C TYR A 283 -5.54 13.01 10.03
N GLY A 284 -5.93 12.85 8.77
CA GLY A 284 -6.80 11.75 8.35
C GLY A 284 -6.14 10.38 8.55
N LEU A 285 -4.85 10.24 8.22
CA LEU A 285 -4.09 9.01 8.39
C LEU A 285 -3.97 8.59 9.86
N GLU A 286 -3.72 9.55 10.77
CA GLU A 286 -3.69 9.28 12.22
C GLU A 286 -4.98 8.57 12.68
N ARG A 287 -6.14 9.08 12.23
CA ARG A 287 -7.44 8.55 12.60
C ARG A 287 -7.68 7.16 12.01
N SER A 288 -7.23 6.91 10.79
CA SER A 288 -7.33 5.59 10.19
C SER A 288 -6.46 4.54 10.89
N LEU A 289 -5.20 4.90 11.18
CA LEU A 289 -4.27 4.02 11.91
C LEU A 289 -4.82 3.66 13.30
N LYS A 290 -5.35 4.65 14.05
CA LYS A 290 -6.02 4.40 15.34
C LYS A 290 -7.22 3.47 15.17
N TYR A 291 -8.09 3.75 14.20
CA TYR A 291 -9.29 2.98 13.97
C TYR A 291 -8.99 1.50 13.71
N LEU A 292 -8.03 1.19 12.83
CA LEU A 292 -7.62 -0.19 12.57
C LEU A 292 -6.96 -0.84 13.79
N ASN A 293 -6.11 -0.10 14.51
CA ASN A 293 -5.44 -0.61 15.70
C ASN A 293 -6.38 -0.91 16.86
N ASP A 294 -7.48 -0.15 17.01
CA ASP A 294 -8.49 -0.38 18.05
C ASP A 294 -9.16 -1.76 17.91
N PHE A 295 -9.24 -2.28 16.67
CA PHE A 295 -9.73 -3.64 16.39
C PHE A 295 -8.64 -4.71 16.42
N GLY A 296 -7.37 -4.30 16.31
CA GLY A 296 -6.21 -5.17 16.18
C GLY A 296 -6.07 -5.76 14.77
N MET A 297 -4.93 -5.54 14.14
CA MET A 297 -4.69 -5.94 12.74
C MET A 297 -4.80 -7.45 12.49
N GLU A 298 -4.52 -8.30 13.48
CA GLU A 298 -4.73 -9.74 13.36
C GLU A 298 -6.22 -10.12 13.21
N ASN A 299 -7.12 -9.38 13.87
CA ASN A 299 -8.57 -9.61 13.74
C ASN A 299 -9.09 -9.08 12.40
N VAL A 300 -8.60 -7.93 11.97
CA VAL A 300 -8.87 -7.34 10.66
C VAL A 300 -8.44 -8.30 9.55
N GLU A 301 -7.18 -8.75 9.56
CA GLU A 301 -6.65 -9.70 8.58
C GLU A 301 -7.47 -10.99 8.58
N ARG A 302 -7.68 -11.61 9.75
CA ARG A 302 -8.43 -12.87 9.86
C ARG A 302 -9.80 -12.76 9.20
N ARG A 303 -10.53 -11.67 9.46
CA ARG A 303 -11.87 -11.46 8.89
C ARG A 303 -11.83 -11.26 7.39
N ILE A 304 -10.94 -10.40 6.90
CA ILE A 304 -10.78 -10.14 5.47
C ILE A 304 -10.46 -11.43 4.70
N LEU A 305 -9.58 -12.27 5.27
CA LEU A 305 -9.22 -13.55 4.67
C LEU A 305 -10.36 -14.58 4.71
N GLN A 306 -11.17 -14.58 5.78
CA GLN A 306 -12.40 -15.40 5.83
C GLN A 306 -13.39 -14.99 4.73
N LEU A 307 -13.63 -13.68 4.56
CA LEU A 307 -14.52 -13.15 3.52
C LEU A 307 -13.99 -13.46 2.12
N SER A 308 -12.69 -13.27 1.89
CA SER A 308 -12.06 -13.55 0.60
C SER A 308 -12.09 -15.05 0.27
N THR A 309 -11.89 -15.92 1.27
CA THR A 309 -12.03 -17.38 1.10
C THR A 309 -13.46 -17.77 0.77
N TYR A 310 -14.44 -17.19 1.47
CA TYR A 310 -15.87 -17.44 1.20
C TYR A 310 -16.26 -16.99 -0.21
N LEU A 311 -15.88 -15.77 -0.60
CA LEU A 311 -16.09 -15.21 -1.94
C LEU A 311 -15.48 -16.09 -3.04
N TRP A 312 -14.24 -16.55 -2.85
CA TRP A 312 -13.58 -17.45 -3.81
C TRP A 312 -14.38 -18.75 -3.99
N SER A 313 -14.85 -19.35 -2.89
CA SER A 313 -15.67 -20.57 -2.93
C SER A 313 -17.00 -20.33 -3.65
N ARG A 314 -17.72 -19.25 -3.32
CA ARG A 314 -19.01 -18.93 -3.94
C ARG A 314 -18.91 -18.67 -5.43
N LEU A 315 -17.89 -17.93 -5.88
CA LEU A 315 -17.61 -17.72 -7.31
C LEU A 315 -17.30 -19.04 -8.03
N SER A 316 -16.54 -19.94 -7.38
CA SER A 316 -16.21 -21.25 -7.95
C SER A 316 -17.44 -22.16 -8.04
N GLU A 317 -18.35 -22.10 -7.05
CA GLU A 317 -19.58 -22.89 -7.02
C GLU A 317 -20.54 -22.53 -8.16
N ILE A 318 -20.65 -21.25 -8.53
CA ILE A 318 -21.44 -20.80 -9.68
C ILE A 318 -20.70 -20.96 -11.03
N GLY A 319 -19.56 -21.64 -11.04
CA GLY A 319 -18.83 -22.01 -12.25
C GLY A 319 -17.97 -20.91 -12.88
N LYS A 320 -17.68 -19.81 -12.18
CA LYS A 320 -16.78 -18.77 -12.71
C LYS A 320 -15.35 -19.31 -12.82
N LYS A 321 -14.66 -18.93 -13.90
CA LYS A 321 -13.24 -19.25 -14.10
C LYS A 321 -12.40 -18.32 -13.25
N MET A 322 -11.84 -18.84 -12.15
CA MET A 322 -11.04 -18.02 -11.22
C MET A 322 -9.74 -17.54 -11.85
N TYR A 323 -9.41 -16.27 -11.62
CA TYR A 323 -8.08 -15.70 -11.91
C TYR A 323 -7.24 -15.63 -10.63
N THR A 324 -7.87 -15.42 -9.47
CA THR A 324 -7.22 -15.60 -8.18
C THR A 324 -6.91 -17.08 -7.95
N PRO A 325 -5.64 -17.44 -7.76
CA PRO A 325 -5.28 -18.84 -7.56
C PRO A 325 -5.88 -19.40 -6.26
N ARG A 326 -6.23 -20.69 -6.27
CA ARG A 326 -6.78 -21.36 -5.09
C ARG A 326 -5.83 -21.26 -3.89
N GLY A 327 -6.38 -21.00 -2.71
CA GLY A 327 -5.61 -20.90 -1.46
C GLY A 327 -4.87 -19.58 -1.27
N THR A 328 -5.02 -18.61 -2.19
CA THR A 328 -4.48 -17.26 -2.03
C THR A 328 -5.02 -16.61 -0.75
N ARG A 329 -4.12 -16.12 0.11
CA ARG A 329 -4.46 -15.44 1.37
C ARG A 329 -4.25 -13.93 1.25
N SER A 330 -5.17 -13.26 0.57
CA SER A 330 -5.14 -11.81 0.34
C SER A 330 -6.55 -11.22 0.33
N PRO A 331 -6.72 -9.88 0.29
CA PRO A 331 -8.03 -9.24 0.36
C PRO A 331 -8.73 -9.08 -1.00
N ILE A 332 -8.17 -9.66 -2.08
CA ILE A 332 -8.65 -9.48 -3.45
C ILE A 332 -8.97 -10.84 -4.06
N VAL A 333 -10.15 -10.95 -4.66
CA VAL A 333 -10.59 -12.10 -5.45
C VAL A 333 -11.04 -11.63 -6.82
N SER A 334 -10.49 -12.24 -7.86
CA SER A 334 -10.79 -11.96 -9.26
C SER A 334 -11.13 -13.24 -10.01
N PHE A 335 -12.01 -13.10 -10.98
CA PHE A 335 -12.40 -14.14 -11.91
C PHE A 335 -12.46 -13.55 -13.32
N TYR A 336 -12.20 -14.39 -14.30
CA TYR A 336 -12.32 -14.00 -15.70
C TYR A 336 -13.79 -13.78 -16.04
N GLU A 337 -14.05 -12.70 -16.74
CA GLU A 337 -15.40 -12.33 -17.19
C GLU A 337 -15.27 -11.65 -18.55
N GLN A 338 -16.12 -12.05 -19.48
CA GLN A 338 -16.22 -11.35 -20.77
C GLN A 338 -17.00 -10.05 -20.56
N ASP A 339 -16.62 -8.99 -21.28
CA ASP A 339 -17.24 -7.67 -21.14
C ASP A 339 -17.27 -7.19 -19.67
N ALA A 340 -16.16 -7.41 -18.96
CA ALA A 340 -16.06 -7.19 -17.52
C ALA A 340 -16.44 -5.75 -17.11
N VAL A 341 -16.09 -4.76 -17.94
CA VAL A 341 -16.46 -3.36 -17.71
C VAL A 341 -17.98 -3.18 -17.79
N GLU A 342 -18.65 -3.75 -18.80
CA GLU A 342 -20.10 -3.67 -18.94
C GLU A 342 -20.82 -4.37 -17.80
N THR A 343 -20.39 -5.60 -17.46
CA THR A 343 -20.94 -6.37 -16.34
C THR A 343 -20.81 -5.59 -15.03
N SER A 344 -19.66 -4.95 -14.79
CA SER A 344 -19.46 -4.11 -13.59
C SER A 344 -20.33 -2.85 -13.56
N ALA A 345 -20.69 -2.30 -14.73
CA ALA A 345 -21.60 -1.17 -14.83
C ALA A 345 -23.05 -1.57 -14.50
N LYS A 346 -23.52 -2.72 -15.00
CA LYS A 346 -24.85 -3.28 -14.66
C LYS A 346 -24.97 -3.56 -13.15
N LEU A 347 -23.94 -4.14 -12.54
CA LEU A 347 -23.88 -4.32 -11.09
C LEU A 347 -23.93 -2.99 -10.32
N MET A 348 -23.31 -1.93 -10.85
CA MET A 348 -23.34 -0.61 -10.25
C MET A 348 -24.75 0.01 -10.25
N GLU A 349 -25.54 -0.22 -11.30
CA GLU A 349 -26.96 0.20 -11.36
C GLU A 349 -27.78 -0.44 -10.23
N GLU A 350 -27.44 -1.67 -9.84
CA GLU A 350 -28.01 -2.41 -8.72
C GLU A 350 -27.35 -2.09 -7.36
N LYS A 351 -26.56 -1.01 -7.28
CA LYS A 351 -25.80 -0.58 -6.08
C LYS A 351 -24.79 -1.61 -5.56
N VAL A 352 -24.24 -2.45 -6.44
CA VAL A 352 -23.15 -3.37 -6.14
C VAL A 352 -21.86 -2.85 -6.78
N LYS A 353 -20.92 -2.39 -5.96
CA LYS A 353 -19.66 -1.82 -6.46
C LYS A 353 -18.54 -2.86 -6.49
N VAL A 354 -18.11 -3.21 -7.71
CA VAL A 354 -16.91 -3.97 -8.03
C VAL A 354 -16.11 -3.27 -9.13
N THR A 355 -14.94 -3.79 -9.51
CA THR A 355 -14.15 -3.27 -10.64
C THR A 355 -14.11 -4.28 -11.78
N GLY A 356 -14.64 -3.90 -12.95
CA GLY A 356 -14.40 -4.61 -14.21
C GLY A 356 -13.19 -4.07 -14.96
N ARG A 357 -12.43 -4.95 -15.62
CA ARG A 357 -11.23 -4.59 -16.40
C ARG A 357 -11.12 -5.44 -17.66
N GLU A 358 -10.91 -4.79 -18.80
CA GLU A 358 -10.62 -5.49 -20.06
C GLU A 358 -9.17 -5.96 -20.19
N ALA A 359 -8.25 -5.30 -19.48
CA ALA A 359 -6.85 -5.71 -19.43
C ALA A 359 -6.70 -7.13 -18.83
N HIS A 360 -5.62 -7.81 -19.20
CA HIS A 360 -5.28 -9.16 -18.69
C HIS A 360 -6.34 -10.23 -19.01
N GLY A 361 -6.99 -10.09 -20.18
CA GLY A 361 -7.94 -11.08 -20.69
C GLY A 361 -9.38 -10.93 -20.20
N GLY A 362 -9.76 -9.77 -19.65
CA GLY A 362 -11.12 -9.53 -19.14
C GLY A 362 -11.34 -10.15 -17.76
N HIS A 363 -11.50 -9.35 -16.71
CA HIS A 363 -11.78 -9.85 -15.37
C HIS A 363 -12.57 -8.87 -14.52
N ILE A 364 -13.37 -9.42 -13.60
CA ILE A 364 -13.96 -8.67 -12.49
C ILE A 364 -13.11 -8.92 -11.25
N ARG A 365 -12.76 -7.83 -10.57
CA ARG A 365 -12.06 -7.80 -9.30
C ARG A 365 -13.02 -7.38 -8.18
N VAL A 366 -13.07 -8.22 -7.16
CA VAL A 366 -13.91 -8.07 -5.97
C VAL A 366 -12.99 -8.03 -4.74
N SER A 367 -13.21 -7.06 -3.88
CA SER A 367 -12.28 -6.69 -2.80
C SER A 367 -13.03 -6.29 -1.53
N PRO A 368 -13.41 -7.28 -0.68
CA PRO A 368 -14.03 -7.00 0.60
C PRO A 368 -13.02 -6.40 1.60
N HIS A 369 -13.54 -5.68 2.59
CA HIS A 369 -12.83 -5.23 3.79
C HIS A 369 -13.44 -5.86 5.04
N PHE A 370 -12.88 -5.61 6.24
CA PHE A 370 -13.38 -6.20 7.50
C PHE A 370 -14.79 -5.73 7.87
N TYR A 371 -15.29 -4.63 7.31
CA TYR A 371 -16.66 -4.17 7.53
C TYR A 371 -17.70 -4.90 6.66
N ASN A 372 -17.27 -5.62 5.62
CA ASN A 372 -18.19 -6.38 4.75
C ASN A 372 -18.69 -7.65 5.44
N THR A 373 -19.77 -8.23 4.93
CA THR A 373 -20.36 -9.46 5.45
C THR A 373 -20.49 -10.55 4.38
N THR A 374 -20.86 -11.77 4.81
CA THR A 374 -21.23 -12.86 3.90
C THR A 374 -22.48 -12.51 3.10
N GLU A 375 -23.41 -11.74 3.67
CA GLU A 375 -24.62 -11.28 2.99
C GLU A 375 -24.31 -10.27 1.88
N ASP A 376 -23.32 -9.38 2.08
CA ASP A 376 -22.83 -8.51 1.00
C ASP A 376 -22.31 -9.35 -0.20
N ILE A 377 -21.57 -10.42 0.10
CA ILE A 377 -21.03 -11.34 -0.92
C ILE A 377 -22.17 -12.10 -1.60
N ASP A 378 -23.13 -12.64 -0.84
CA ASP A 378 -24.27 -13.38 -1.37
C ASP A 378 -25.14 -12.51 -2.27
N HIS A 379 -25.34 -11.25 -1.89
CA HIS A 379 -26.06 -10.28 -2.71
C HIS A 379 -25.32 -10.00 -4.01
N PHE A 380 -24.00 -9.80 -3.97
CA PHE A 380 -23.19 -9.66 -5.17
C PHE A 380 -23.29 -10.89 -6.08
N ILE A 381 -23.17 -12.10 -5.55
CA ILE A 381 -23.26 -13.35 -6.33
C ILE A 381 -24.61 -13.44 -7.02
N LYS A 382 -25.71 -13.18 -6.30
CA LYS A 382 -27.06 -13.17 -6.87
C LYS A 382 -27.17 -12.18 -8.03
N LYS A 383 -26.69 -10.94 -7.87
CA LYS A 383 -26.75 -9.91 -8.91
C LYS A 383 -25.87 -10.24 -10.11
N LEU A 384 -24.74 -10.90 -9.89
CA LEU A 384 -23.86 -11.38 -10.95
C LEU A 384 -24.51 -12.48 -11.79
N GLU A 385 -25.35 -13.35 -11.22
CA GLU A 385 -26.11 -14.37 -11.96
C GLU A 385 -27.31 -13.80 -12.73
N GLU A 386 -27.84 -12.64 -12.28
CA GLU A 386 -28.93 -11.91 -12.95
C GLU A 386 -28.44 -11.03 -14.13
N THR A 387 -27.13 -10.77 -14.21
CA THR A 387 -26.48 -9.94 -15.24
C THR A 387 -26.09 -10.76 -16.46
#